data_AF-A0A8H4K747-F1
#
_entry.id   AF-A0A8H4K747-F1
#
_cell.length_a   1.000
_cell.length_b   1.000
_cell.length_c   1.000
_cell.angle_alpha   90.00
_cell.angle_beta   90.00
_cell.angle_gamma   90.00
#
_symmetry.space_group_name_H-M   'P 1'
#
loop_
_entity.id
_entity.type
_entity.pdbx_description
1 polymer ?
#
loop_
_entity_poly.entity_id
_entity_poly.type
_entity_poly.pdbx_seq_one_letter_code
_entity_poly.pdbx_strand_id
1 'polypeptide(L)'
;MLHLYLINTRIRCFDRESFQNWQHQLTDHFFFECEKKMHIDHHITSSALRQRYLKDIFVQWRGLLLAYDEGLIKGDAMLASAIWRNLFKGSADADPRALLAIVGWMRSTLLQFEAVSDNNLAAQLPAIMAKPVDVFWTRLEKQLGGQQEDSLPAKEVKEEPVSTEETAKVSAN
;
A
#
# COMPACT_ATOMS: atom_id res chain seq x y z
N MET A 1 -7.42 8.78 -2.00
CA MET A 1 -6.30 9.34 -2.79
C MET A 1 -5.55 8.28 -3.60
N LEU A 2 -5.08 7.18 -3.01
CA LEU A 2 -4.31 6.16 -3.77
C LEU A 2 -5.07 5.63 -5.01
N HIS A 3 -6.32 5.22 -4.83
CA HIS A 3 -7.20 4.82 -5.92
C HIS A 3 -7.39 5.90 -6.98
N LEU A 4 -7.63 7.14 -6.55
CA LEU A 4 -7.76 8.29 -7.44
C LEU A 4 -6.48 8.50 -8.27
N TYR A 5 -5.30 8.30 -7.67
CA TYR A 5 -4.01 8.37 -8.39
C TYR A 5 -3.93 7.36 -9.52
N LEU A 6 -4.26 6.08 -9.26
CA LEU A 6 -4.19 5.03 -10.27
C LEU A 6 -5.09 5.33 -11.47
N ILE A 7 -6.32 5.81 -11.21
CA ILE A 7 -7.25 6.23 -12.26
C ILE A 7 -6.67 7.43 -13.03
N ASN A 8 -6.17 8.44 -12.31
CA ASN A 8 -5.56 9.63 -12.92
C ASN A 8 -4.37 9.28 -13.81
N THR A 9 -3.55 8.31 -13.44
CA THR A 9 -2.44 7.83 -14.26
C THR A 9 -2.93 7.21 -15.57
N ARG A 10 -4.03 6.45 -15.56
CA ARG A 10 -4.56 5.84 -16.79
C ARG A 10 -5.28 6.83 -17.72
N ILE A 11 -6.06 7.76 -17.17
CA ILE A 11 -6.78 8.76 -17.98
C ILE A 11 -5.82 9.79 -18.61
N ARG A 12 -4.62 9.97 -18.07
CA ARG A 12 -3.57 10.81 -18.69
C ARG A 12 -3.14 10.32 -20.08
N CYS A 13 -3.44 9.06 -20.42
CA CYS A 13 -3.19 8.50 -21.74
C CYS A 13 -4.30 8.83 -22.77
N PHE A 14 -5.41 9.44 -22.35
CA PHE A 14 -6.47 9.86 -23.28
C PHE A 14 -6.07 11.10 -24.07
N ASP A 15 -6.88 11.46 -25.06
CA ASP A 15 -6.75 12.76 -25.72
C ASP A 15 -6.92 13.91 -24.71
N ARG A 16 -6.40 15.09 -25.07
CA ARG A 16 -6.33 16.24 -24.18
C ARG A 16 -7.70 16.69 -23.67
N GLU A 17 -8.73 16.65 -24.50
CA GLU A 17 -10.07 17.14 -24.14
C GLU A 17 -10.73 16.16 -23.17
N SER A 18 -10.73 14.88 -23.51
CA SER A 18 -11.26 13.82 -22.65
C SER A 18 -10.53 13.80 -21.30
N PHE A 19 -9.20 13.90 -21.31
CA PHE A 19 -8.40 13.94 -20.09
C PHE A 19 -8.83 15.07 -19.16
N GLN A 20 -8.96 16.30 -19.67
CA GLN A 20 -9.35 17.45 -18.85
C GLN A 20 -10.75 17.28 -18.25
N ASN A 21 -11.69 16.80 -19.05
CA ASN A 21 -13.07 16.55 -18.60
C ASN A 21 -13.11 15.48 -17.49
N TRP A 22 -12.45 14.34 -17.70
CA TRP A 22 -12.37 13.26 -16.70
C TRP A 22 -11.65 13.70 -15.44
N GLN A 23 -10.52 14.38 -15.57
CA GLN A 23 -9.74 14.90 -14.44
C GLN A 23 -10.59 15.81 -13.56
N HIS A 24 -11.32 16.74 -14.17
CA HIS A 24 -12.17 17.70 -13.45
C HIS A 24 -13.27 16.95 -12.69
N GLN A 25 -14.04 16.10 -13.38
CA GLN A 25 -15.15 15.36 -12.79
C GLN A 25 -14.71 14.44 -11.64
N LEU A 26 -13.60 13.71 -11.81
CA LEU A 26 -13.08 12.82 -10.77
C LEU A 26 -12.59 13.59 -9.54
N THR A 27 -11.95 14.74 -9.77
CA THR A 27 -11.47 15.58 -8.67
C THR A 27 -12.66 16.16 -7.92
N ASP A 28 -13.65 16.73 -8.61
CA ASP A 28 -14.84 17.31 -7.99
C ASP A 28 -15.61 16.29 -7.16
N HIS A 29 -15.89 15.11 -7.71
CA HIS A 29 -16.58 14.05 -6.99
C HIS A 29 -15.80 13.58 -5.76
N PHE A 30 -14.47 13.48 -5.87
CA PHE A 30 -13.63 13.11 -4.74
C PHE A 30 -13.69 14.15 -3.61
N PHE A 31 -13.59 15.44 -3.93
CA PHE A 31 -13.62 16.52 -2.93
C PHE A 31 -15.02 16.72 -2.35
N PHE A 32 -16.07 16.51 -3.15
CA PHE A 32 -17.45 16.49 -2.67
C PHE A 32 -17.68 15.39 -1.62
N GLU A 33 -17.23 14.16 -1.91
CA GLU A 33 -17.33 13.07 -0.93
C GLU A 33 -16.42 13.31 0.29
N CYS A 34 -15.26 13.97 0.14
CA CYS A 34 -14.44 14.38 1.28
C CYS A 34 -15.19 15.36 2.19
N GLU A 35 -15.83 16.38 1.63
CA GLU A 35 -16.60 17.35 2.43
C GLU A 35 -17.76 16.67 3.16
N LYS A 36 -18.51 15.83 2.44
CA LYS A 36 -19.60 15.03 3.00
C LYS A 36 -19.11 14.15 4.14
N LYS A 37 -17.96 13.48 3.99
CA LYS A 37 -17.35 12.67 5.05
C LYS A 37 -16.94 13.50 6.26
N MET A 38 -16.39 14.70 6.07
CA MET A 38 -16.09 15.63 7.16
C MET A 38 -17.34 16.05 7.93
N HIS A 39 -18.43 16.30 7.22
CA HIS A 39 -19.69 16.73 7.83
C HIS A 39 -20.40 15.58 8.56
N ILE A 40 -20.57 14.44 7.89
CA ILE A 40 -21.38 13.31 8.40
C ILE A 40 -20.59 12.47 9.40
N ASP A 41 -19.41 11.99 9.03
CA ASP A 41 -18.66 11.00 9.83
C ASP A 41 -17.85 11.66 10.95
N HIS A 42 -17.39 12.90 10.72
CA HIS A 42 -16.53 13.63 11.65
C HIS A 42 -17.23 14.81 12.34
N HIS A 43 -18.52 15.03 12.07
CA HIS A 43 -19.35 16.08 12.67
C HIS A 43 -18.74 17.49 12.62
N ILE A 44 -17.97 17.81 11.58
CA ILE A 44 -17.39 19.14 11.38
C ILE A 44 -18.46 20.06 10.78
N THR A 45 -19.26 20.68 11.65
CA THR A 45 -20.38 21.57 11.26
C THR A 45 -19.90 22.91 10.68
N SER A 46 -18.73 23.40 11.12
CA SER A 46 -18.13 24.64 10.63
C SER A 46 -17.69 24.54 9.17
N SER A 47 -18.37 25.28 8.29
CA SER A 47 -18.04 25.37 6.86
C SER A 47 -16.63 25.91 6.61
N ALA A 48 -16.22 26.95 7.36
CA ALA A 48 -14.88 27.51 7.25
C ALA A 48 -13.78 26.49 7.58
N LEU A 49 -14.02 25.65 8.59
CA LEU A 49 -13.07 24.61 8.98
C LEU A 49 -12.99 23.49 7.93
N ARG A 50 -14.14 23.04 7.38
CA ARG A 50 -14.14 22.07 6.27
C ARG A 50 -13.37 22.61 5.06
N GLN A 51 -13.62 23.86 4.67
CA GLN A 51 -12.92 24.48 3.55
C GLN A 51 -11.41 24.55 3.75
N ARG A 52 -10.94 24.78 4.98
CA ARG A 52 -9.50 24.71 5.32
C ARG A 52 -8.95 23.31 5.13
N TYR A 53 -9.62 22.28 5.66
CA TYR A 53 -9.18 20.90 5.49
C TYR A 53 -9.20 20.45 4.02
N LEU A 54 -10.20 20.84 3.24
CA LEU A 54 -10.24 20.55 1.80
C LEU A 54 -9.04 21.17 1.07
N LYS A 55 -8.63 22.40 1.44
CA LYS A 55 -7.41 23.01 0.90
C LYS A 55 -6.16 22.21 1.28
N ASP A 56 -6.06 21.76 2.53
CA ASP A 56 -4.92 20.94 2.99
C ASP A 56 -4.87 19.60 2.23
N ILE A 57 -6.01 18.93 2.07
CA ILE A 57 -6.17 17.70 1.27
C ILE A 57 -5.79 17.95 -0.20
N PHE A 58 -6.12 19.11 -0.76
CA PHE A 58 -5.75 19.46 -2.13
C PHE A 58 -4.24 19.65 -2.31
N VAL A 59 -3.57 20.29 -1.35
CA VAL A 59 -2.10 20.40 -1.36
C VAL A 59 -1.47 19.01 -1.24
N GLN A 60 -1.97 18.17 -0.34
CA GLN A 60 -1.51 16.78 -0.19
C GLN A 60 -1.69 15.98 -1.48
N TRP A 61 -2.84 16.10 -2.13
CA TRP A 61 -3.14 15.44 -3.40
C TRP A 61 -2.11 15.79 -4.49
N ARG A 62 -1.76 17.06 -4.63
CA ARG A 62 -0.73 17.51 -5.59
C ARG A 62 0.67 17.00 -5.25
N GLY A 63 1.04 17.01 -3.96
CA GLY A 63 2.31 16.46 -3.51
C GLY A 63 2.42 14.95 -3.75
N LEU A 64 1.32 14.23 -3.51
CA LEU A 64 1.21 12.79 -3.73
C LEU A 64 1.33 12.43 -5.22
N LEU A 65 0.66 13.18 -6.11
CA LEU A 65 0.78 12.99 -7.57
C LEU A 65 2.25 12.99 -8.01
N LEU A 66 3.00 14.03 -7.63
CA LEU A 66 4.40 14.17 -7.99
C LEU A 66 5.27 13.04 -7.40
N ALA A 67 5.09 12.72 -6.12
CA ALA A 67 5.88 11.72 -5.43
C ALA A 67 5.67 10.30 -6.00
N TYR A 68 4.43 9.97 -6.37
CA TYR A 68 4.13 8.66 -6.96
C TYR A 68 4.58 8.57 -8.41
N ASP A 69 4.47 9.65 -9.19
CA ASP A 69 5.01 9.70 -10.55
C ASP A 69 6.54 9.51 -10.55
N GLU A 70 7.24 10.21 -9.65
CA GLU A 70 8.68 10.01 -9.44
C GLU A 70 8.99 8.56 -9.05
N GLY A 71 8.21 7.98 -8.13
CA GLY A 71 8.37 6.60 -7.69
C GLY A 71 8.20 5.59 -8.83
N LEU A 72 7.19 5.75 -9.68
CA LEU A 72 6.96 4.85 -10.82
C LEU A 72 8.14 4.85 -11.80
N ILE A 73 8.72 6.03 -12.06
CA ILE A 73 9.83 6.20 -13.01
C ILE A 73 11.17 5.73 -12.42
N LYS A 74 11.47 6.08 -11.16
CA LYS A 74 12.77 5.78 -10.53
C LYS A 74 12.88 4.36 -9.97
N GLY A 75 11.75 3.69 -9.73
CA GLY A 75 11.72 2.29 -9.29
C GLY A 75 11.13 2.09 -7.89
N ASP A 76 11.10 0.81 -7.49
CA ASP A 76 10.26 0.35 -6.36
C ASP A 76 10.68 0.91 -5.01
N ALA A 77 11.98 1.12 -4.79
CA ALA A 77 12.46 1.74 -3.56
C ALA A 77 11.94 3.20 -3.41
N MET A 78 11.94 3.97 -4.51
CA MET A 78 11.42 5.34 -4.51
C MET A 78 9.91 5.35 -4.36
N LEU A 79 9.20 4.43 -5.02
CA LEU A 79 7.75 4.29 -4.88
C LEU A 79 7.35 3.87 -3.46
N ALA A 80 8.03 2.88 -2.87
CA ALA A 80 7.85 2.46 -1.49
C ALA A 80 8.06 3.61 -0.51
N SER A 81 9.12 4.39 -0.71
CA SER A 81 9.42 5.58 0.10
C SER A 81 8.32 6.64 -0.02
N ALA A 82 7.78 6.85 -1.23
CA ALA A 82 6.66 7.77 -1.44
C ALA A 82 5.38 7.28 -0.76
N ILE A 83 5.05 5.99 -0.86
CA ILE A 83 3.89 5.37 -0.17
C ILE A 83 4.06 5.49 1.34
N TRP A 84 5.25 5.19 1.87
CA TRP A 84 5.55 5.29 3.30
C TRP A 84 5.30 6.70 3.84
N ARG A 85 5.77 7.73 3.15
CA ARG A 85 5.53 9.14 3.54
C ARG A 85 4.06 9.53 3.46
N ASN A 86 3.35 9.13 2.41
CA ASN A 86 1.98 9.62 2.15
C ASN A 86 0.88 8.81 2.85
N LEU A 87 1.03 7.48 2.91
CA LEU A 87 0.02 6.59 3.48
C LEU A 87 0.28 6.28 4.96
N PHE A 88 1.54 5.99 5.30
CA PHE A 88 1.96 5.67 6.66
C PHE A 88 2.47 6.88 7.44
N LYS A 89 2.40 8.08 6.84
CA LYS A 89 2.85 9.35 7.44
C LYS A 89 4.31 9.33 7.91
N GLY A 90 5.15 8.48 7.30
CA GLY A 90 6.55 8.33 7.70
C GLY A 90 6.75 7.63 9.06
N SER A 91 5.78 6.85 9.53
CA SER A 91 5.91 6.11 10.79
C SER A 91 7.02 5.05 10.74
N ALA A 92 7.88 5.01 11.76
CA ALA A 92 8.92 3.99 11.89
C ALA A 92 8.34 2.57 12.13
N ASP A 93 7.11 2.50 12.66
CA ASP A 93 6.41 1.24 12.96
C ASP A 93 5.69 0.66 11.73
N ALA A 94 5.82 1.29 10.56
CA ALA A 94 5.18 0.80 9.34
C ALA A 94 5.78 -0.54 8.91
N ASP A 95 4.93 -1.56 8.77
CA ASP A 95 5.35 -2.88 8.31
C ASP A 95 5.94 -2.82 6.87
N PRO A 96 7.22 -3.17 6.68
CA PRO A 96 7.83 -3.21 5.36
C PRO A 96 7.14 -4.16 4.38
N ARG A 97 6.49 -5.22 4.87
CA ARG A 97 5.76 -6.19 4.03
C ARG A 97 4.50 -5.56 3.45
N ALA A 98 3.76 -4.81 4.26
CA ALA A 98 2.61 -4.03 3.80
C ALA A 98 3.02 -3.01 2.72
N LEU A 99 4.18 -2.33 2.89
CA LEU A 99 4.72 -1.43 1.87
C LEU A 99 4.99 -2.14 0.55
N LEU A 100 5.68 -3.28 0.59
CA LEU A 100 5.96 -4.09 -0.59
C LEU A 100 4.67 -4.57 -1.28
N ALA A 101 3.69 -5.01 -0.50
CA ALA A 101 2.40 -5.45 -1.04
C ALA A 101 1.66 -4.33 -1.76
N ILE A 102 1.67 -3.11 -1.20
CA ILE A 102 1.05 -1.94 -1.84
C ILE A 102 1.79 -1.54 -3.12
N VAL A 103 3.13 -1.53 -3.11
CA VAL A 103 3.94 -1.25 -4.31
C VAL A 103 3.59 -2.22 -5.44
N GLY A 104 3.59 -3.51 -5.15
CA GLY A 104 3.28 -4.55 -6.14
C GLY A 104 1.83 -4.48 -6.63
N TRP A 105 0.88 -4.23 -5.72
CA TRP A 105 -0.51 -4.00 -6.07
C TRP A 105 -0.69 -2.77 -6.98
N MET A 106 -0.02 -1.65 -6.68
CA MET A 106 -0.06 -0.44 -7.53
C MET A 106 0.44 -0.75 -8.94
N ARG A 107 1.61 -1.39 -9.08
CA ARG A 107 2.16 -1.76 -10.39
C ARG A 107 1.26 -2.72 -11.15
N SER A 108 0.78 -3.76 -10.48
CA SER A 108 -0.13 -4.74 -11.09
C SER A 108 -1.44 -4.10 -11.53
N THR A 109 -1.96 -3.14 -10.76
CA THR A 109 -3.20 -2.43 -11.10
C THR A 109 -3.00 -1.51 -12.31
N LEU A 110 -1.89 -0.77 -12.38
CA LEU A 110 -1.56 0.05 -13.54
C LEU A 110 -1.38 -0.79 -14.80
N LEU A 111 -0.70 -1.93 -14.71
CA LEU A 111 -0.56 -2.86 -15.82
C LEU A 111 -1.91 -3.40 -16.30
N GLN A 112 -2.82 -3.71 -15.37
CA GLN A 112 -4.18 -4.12 -15.74
C GLN A 112 -4.97 -2.98 -16.38
N PHE A 113 -4.82 -1.74 -15.89
CA PHE A 113 -5.44 -0.56 -16.49
C PHE A 113 -4.96 -0.30 -17.91
N GLU A 114 -3.68 -0.53 -18.20
CA GLU A 114 -3.12 -0.41 -19.54
C GLU A 114 -3.74 -1.43 -20.52
N ALA A 115 -4.02 -2.65 -20.06
CA ALA A 115 -4.63 -3.70 -20.87
C ALA A 115 -6.11 -3.44 -21.24
N VAL A 116 -6.78 -2.49 -20.57
CA VAL A 116 -8.19 -2.16 -20.83
C VAL A 116 -8.29 -1.06 -21.87
N SER A 117 -9.16 -1.26 -22.88
CA SER A 117 -9.47 -0.25 -23.89
C SER A 117 -10.21 0.96 -23.29
N ASP A 118 -9.99 2.14 -23.84
CA ASP A 118 -10.54 3.41 -23.33
C ASP A 118 -12.08 3.35 -23.17
N ASN A 119 -12.77 2.77 -24.15
CA ASN A 119 -14.24 2.61 -24.15
C ASN A 119 -14.77 1.72 -23.02
N ASN A 120 -13.96 0.76 -22.55
CA ASN A 120 -14.35 -0.18 -21.50
C ASN A 120 -13.80 0.19 -20.12
N LEU A 121 -13.01 1.27 -20.04
CA LEU A 121 -12.28 1.65 -18.83
C LEU A 121 -13.24 1.81 -17.64
N ALA A 122 -14.28 2.64 -17.79
CA ALA A 122 -15.23 2.92 -16.71
C ALA A 122 -15.93 1.67 -16.16
N ALA A 123 -16.23 0.69 -17.04
CA ALA A 123 -16.91 -0.55 -16.65
C ALA A 123 -15.97 -1.53 -15.92
N GLN A 124 -14.69 -1.59 -16.30
CA GLN A 124 -13.75 -2.56 -15.74
C GLN A 124 -13.00 -2.06 -14.50
N LEU A 125 -12.86 -0.74 -14.33
CA LEU A 125 -12.18 -0.12 -13.18
C LEU A 125 -12.63 -0.69 -11.82
N PRO A 126 -13.94 -0.75 -11.51
CA PRO A 126 -14.40 -1.28 -10.23
C PRO A 126 -13.97 -2.72 -9.98
N ALA A 127 -14.03 -3.58 -11.02
CA ALA A 127 -13.66 -4.99 -10.90
C ALA A 127 -12.15 -5.19 -10.69
N ILE A 128 -11.31 -4.37 -11.33
CA ILE A 128 -9.86 -4.42 -11.16
C ILE A 128 -9.47 -3.91 -9.77
N MET A 129 -10.05 -2.79 -9.34
CA MET A 129 -9.75 -2.15 -8.06
C MET A 129 -10.33 -2.88 -6.85
N ALA A 130 -11.38 -3.70 -7.04
CA ALA A 130 -11.93 -4.53 -5.97
C ALA A 130 -10.99 -5.65 -5.51
N LYS A 131 -9.93 -5.94 -6.26
CA LYS A 131 -8.92 -6.95 -5.87
C LYS A 131 -8.12 -6.40 -4.67
N PRO A 132 -8.21 -7.04 -3.50
CA PRO A 132 -7.55 -6.53 -2.30
C PRO A 132 -6.03 -6.69 -2.40
N VAL A 133 -5.32 -5.84 -1.66
CA VAL A 133 -3.85 -5.86 -1.57
C VAL A 133 -3.37 -7.21 -1.01
N ASP A 134 -4.13 -7.82 -0.11
CA ASP A 134 -3.77 -9.09 0.54
C ASP A 134 -3.62 -10.24 -0.46
N VAL A 135 -4.42 -10.26 -1.53
CA VAL A 135 -4.31 -11.26 -2.60
C VAL A 135 -2.98 -11.16 -3.32
N PHE A 136 -2.41 -9.95 -3.43
CA PHE A 136 -1.06 -9.79 -3.96
C PHE A 136 -0.02 -10.39 -3.02
N TRP A 137 -0.14 -10.12 -1.71
CA TRP A 137 0.77 -10.65 -0.71
C TRP A 137 0.78 -12.18 -0.67
N THR A 138 -0.39 -12.83 -0.65
CA THR A 138 -0.49 -14.31 -0.65
C THR A 138 0.18 -14.93 -1.89
N ARG A 139 0.10 -14.27 -3.05
CA ARG A 139 0.78 -14.73 -4.27
C ARG A 139 2.29 -14.55 -4.17
N LEU A 140 2.73 -13.41 -3.64
CA LEU A 140 4.15 -13.12 -3.44
C LEU A 140 4.79 -14.09 -2.43
N GLU A 141 4.12 -14.34 -1.30
CA GLU A 141 4.57 -15.33 -0.31
C GLU A 141 4.70 -16.73 -0.92
N LYS A 142 3.75 -17.16 -1.76
CA LYS A 142 3.85 -18.44 -2.46
C LYS A 142 5.06 -18.50 -3.39
N GLN A 143 5.43 -17.38 -4.02
CA GLN A 143 6.59 -17.30 -4.91
C GLN A 143 7.92 -17.22 -4.16
N LEU A 144 7.97 -16.52 -3.02
CA LEU A 144 9.15 -16.38 -2.17
C LEU A 144 9.37 -17.62 -1.30
N GLY A 145 8.31 -18.19 -0.74
CA GLY A 145 8.34 -19.41 0.07
C GLY A 145 8.70 -20.66 -0.74
N GLY A 146 8.46 -20.66 -2.05
CA GLY A 146 8.95 -21.70 -2.96
C GLY A 146 10.47 -21.71 -3.20
N GLN A 147 11.22 -20.78 -2.59
CA GLN A 147 12.68 -20.74 -2.63
C GLN A 147 13.35 -21.08 -1.28
N GLN A 148 12.57 -21.44 -0.24
CA GLN A 148 13.07 -21.61 1.13
C GLN A 148 12.76 -23.00 1.72
N GLU A 149 12.78 -24.06 0.90
CA GLU A 149 12.75 -25.45 1.38
C GLU A 149 14.02 -26.27 1.10
N ASP A 150 15.00 -25.74 0.34
CA ASP A 150 16.28 -26.44 0.15
C ASP A 150 17.45 -25.72 0.83
N SER A 151 18.15 -26.48 1.68
CA SER A 151 19.46 -26.22 2.31
C SER A 151 19.53 -25.54 3.68
N LEU A 152 19.13 -26.26 4.73
CA LEU A 152 19.92 -26.33 5.98
C LEU A 152 19.98 -27.79 6.43
N PRO A 153 21.15 -28.46 6.44
CA PRO A 153 21.23 -29.84 6.91
C PRO A 153 21.02 -29.89 8.43
N ALA A 154 20.14 -30.80 8.86
CA ALA A 154 19.87 -31.08 10.26
C ALA A 154 21.18 -31.41 10.99
N LYS A 155 21.58 -30.56 11.95
CA LYS A 155 22.56 -30.96 12.97
C LYS A 155 21.84 -31.88 13.95
N GLU A 156 22.19 -33.16 13.89
CA GLU A 156 21.90 -34.17 14.89
C GLU A 156 22.29 -33.63 16.28
N VAL A 157 21.30 -33.48 17.15
CA VAL A 157 21.53 -33.29 18.58
C VAL A 157 21.86 -34.67 19.16
N LYS A 158 23.15 -34.93 19.40
CA LYS A 158 23.56 -36.07 20.23
C LYS A 158 23.17 -35.77 21.68
N GLU A 159 22.25 -36.55 22.21
CA GLU A 159 21.99 -36.66 23.64
C GLU A 159 23.22 -37.29 24.32
N GLU A 160 23.82 -36.59 25.29
CA GLU A 160 24.72 -37.20 26.26
C GLU A 160 23.96 -37.46 27.56
N PRO A 161 24.09 -38.65 28.18
CA PRO A 161 23.34 -39.01 29.37
C PRO A 161 24.02 -38.43 30.62
N VAL A 162 23.24 -37.77 31.48
CA VAL A 162 23.67 -37.38 32.83
C VAL A 162 23.59 -38.62 33.72
N SER A 163 24.75 -39.11 34.16
CA SER A 163 24.88 -40.19 35.14
C SER A 163 24.65 -39.67 36.58
N THR A 164 23.75 -40.34 37.29
CA THR A 164 23.48 -40.21 38.72
C THR A 164 24.54 -40.89 39.59
N GLU A 165 24.52 -40.54 40.89
CA GLU A 165 25.15 -41.19 42.07
C GLU A 165 26.63 -40.87 42.35
N GLU A 166 27.12 -40.67 43.58
CA GLU A 166 26.59 -40.41 44.93
C GLU A 166 27.85 -40.23 45.82
N THR A 167 27.85 -39.38 46.85
CA THR A 167 28.28 -39.72 48.24
C THR A 167 28.51 -38.48 49.12
N ALA A 168 28.01 -38.63 50.35
CA ALA A 168 27.90 -37.69 51.44
C ALA A 168 29.22 -37.23 52.09
N LYS A 169 29.19 -36.07 52.77
CA LYS A 169 29.53 -36.00 54.21
C LYS A 169 29.09 -34.68 54.87
N VAL A 170 28.42 -34.90 56.00
CA VAL A 170 28.05 -33.98 57.09
C VAL A 170 29.30 -33.45 57.81
N SER A 171 29.33 -32.16 58.18
CA SER A 171 29.75 -31.73 59.53
C SER A 171 29.42 -30.26 59.81
N ALA A 172 28.96 -30.03 61.03
CA ALA A 172 28.60 -28.76 61.62
C ALA A 172 29.84 -27.90 61.98
N ASN A 173 29.66 -26.59 61.93
CA ASN A 173 30.05 -25.62 62.97
C ASN A 173 29.39 -24.26 62.67
#